data_AF-A0A973GEY7-F1
#
_entry.id   AF-A0A973GEY7-F1
#
_cell.length_a   1.000
_cell.length_b   1.000
_cell.length_c   1.000
_cell.angle_alpha   90.00
_cell.angle_beta   90.00
_cell.angle_gamma   90.00
#
_symmetry.space_group_name_H-M   'P 1'
#
loop_
_entity.id
_entity.type
_entity.pdbx_description
1 polymer ?
#
loop_
_entity_poly.entity_id
_entity_poly.type
_entity_poly.pdbx_seq_one_letter_code
_entity_poly.pdbx_strand_id
1 'polypeptide(L)' 'SAVPVVLDQNFPNPFNPTTTLRFDLQEQSYVSLAVYDLLGRIVATLVRLVQRHA' A
#
# COMPACT_ATOMS: atom_id res chain seq x y z
N SER A 1 5.26 3.12 -19.29
CA SER A 1 6.27 3.05 -18.21
C SER A 1 5.60 2.66 -16.91
N ALA A 2 6.19 1.77 -16.13
CA ALA A 2 5.78 1.60 -14.74
C ALA A 2 6.28 2.83 -13.96
N VAL A 3 5.40 3.45 -13.18
CA VAL A 3 5.79 4.54 -12.28
C VAL A 3 6.44 3.91 -11.05
N PRO A 4 7.63 4.36 -10.62
CA PRO A 4 8.26 3.82 -9.42
C PRO A 4 7.40 4.14 -8.18
N VAL A 5 7.19 3.11 -7.37
CA VAL A 5 6.51 3.18 -6.07
C VAL A 5 7.50 2.72 -5.02
N VAL A 6 7.57 3.42 -3.89
CA VAL A 6 8.31 2.98 -2.71
C VAL A 6 7.29 2.61 -1.65
N LEU A 7 7.37 1.39 -1.12
CA LEU A 7 6.55 0.93 0.01
C LEU A 7 7.47 0.78 1.21
N ASP A 8 7.18 1.53 2.26
CA ASP A 8 7.92 1.46 3.51
C ASP A 8 7.57 0.19 4.28
N GLN A 9 8.45 -0.18 5.20
CA GLN A 9 8.18 -1.24 6.15
C GLN A 9 6.93 -0.92 6.97
N ASN A 10 6.09 -1.93 7.17
CA ASN A 10 4.89 -1.77 7.97
C ASN A 10 5.27 -1.57 9.45
N PHE A 11 4.79 -0.50 10.05
CA PHE A 11 5.12 -0.16 11.43
C PHE A 11 3.90 0.37 12.22
N PRO A 12 3.69 -0.08 13.47
CA PRO A 12 4.45 -1.12 14.17
C PRO A 12 4.07 -2.56 13.73
N ASN A 13 5.05 -3.48 13.76
CA ASN A 13 4.94 -4.93 13.55
C ASN A 13 6.24 -5.59 14.07
N PRO A 14 6.28 -6.71 14.84
CA PRO A 14 5.21 -7.62 15.30
C PRO A 14 4.51 -7.27 16.64
N PHE A 15 3.34 -7.89 16.87
CA PHE A 15 2.45 -7.82 18.06
C PHE A 15 1.63 -6.54 18.31
N ASN A 16 1.30 -5.77 17.26
CA ASN A 16 0.26 -4.74 17.32
C ASN A 16 -0.94 -5.12 16.42
N PRO A 17 -2.20 -4.99 16.88
CA PRO A 17 -3.39 -5.26 16.06
C PRO A 17 -3.60 -4.23 14.95
N THR A 18 -2.76 -3.18 14.90
CA THR A 18 -2.78 -2.14 13.88
C THR A 18 -1.36 -1.84 13.45
N THR A 19 -1.17 -1.66 12.15
CA THR A 19 0.09 -1.26 11.53
C THR A 19 -0.18 -0.17 10.50
N THR A 20 0.80 0.69 10.23
CA THR A 20 0.70 1.73 9.20
C THR A 20 1.50 1.30 7.99
N LEU A 21 0.89 1.42 6.80
CA LEU A 21 1.53 1.21 5.51
C LEU A 21 1.75 2.58 4.86
N ARG A 22 3.01 2.97 4.68
CA ARG A 22 3.38 4.22 4.00
C ARG A 22 3.95 3.92 2.63
N PHE A 23 3.60 4.75 1.66
CA PHE A 23 4.11 4.64 0.30
C PHE A 23 4.26 6.03 -0.31
N ASP A 24 5.23 6.16 -1.20
CA ASP A 24 5.53 7.40 -1.91
C ASP A 24 5.30 7.24 -3.41
N LEU A 25 4.81 8.32 -4.03
CA LEU A 25 4.54 8.42 -5.46
C LEU A 25 5.35 9.58 -6.03
N GLN A 26 6.06 9.37 -7.14
CA GLN A 26 6.79 10.46 -7.80
C GLN A 26 5.86 11.42 -8.57
N GLU A 27 4.70 10.94 -9.00
CA GLU A 27 3.72 11.70 -9.77
C GLU A 27 2.31 11.20 -9.49
N GLN A 28 1.31 12.02 -9.84
CA GLN A 28 -0.10 11.67 -9.69
C GLN A 28 -0.39 10.35 -10.42
N SER A 29 -0.80 9.35 -9.66
CA SER A 29 -1.00 8.00 -10.17
C SER A 29 -2.25 7.36 -9.60
N TYR A 30 -2.82 6.42 -10.36
CA TYR A 30 -3.84 5.54 -9.82
C TYR A 30 -3.18 4.48 -8.93
N VAL A 31 -3.58 4.42 -7.67
CA VAL A 31 -3.00 3.52 -6.66
C VAL A 31 -4.02 2.47 -6.25
N SER A 32 -3.56 1.22 -6.18
CA SER A 32 -4.31 0.10 -5.60
C SER A 32 -3.46 -0.58 -4.54
N LEU A 33 -3.91 -0.54 -3.28
CA LEU A 33 -3.28 -1.24 -2.16
C LEU A 33 -4.18 -2.40 -1.72
N ALA A 34 -3.74 -3.63 -1.95
CA ALA A 34 -4.46 -4.84 -1.61
C ALA A 34 -3.65 -5.70 -0.62
N VAL A 35 -4.35 -6.28 0.35
CA VAL A 35 -3.80 -7.22 1.32
C VAL A 35 -4.13 -8.63 0.85
N TYR A 36 -3.11 -9.48 0.80
CA TYR A 36 -3.22 -10.87 0.40
C TYR A 36 -2.92 -11.80 1.58
N ASP A 37 -3.61 -12.94 1.63
CA ASP A 37 -3.18 -14.04 2.49
C ASP A 37 -2.03 -14.85 1.86
N LEU A 38 -1.54 -15.83 2.61
CA LEU A 38 -0.42 -16.68 2.19
C LEU A 38 -0.72 -17.54 0.96
N LEU A 39 -2.00 -17.70 0.59
CA LEU A 39 -2.42 -18.41 -0.61
C LEU A 39 -2.61 -17.46 -1.81
N GLY A 40 -2.30 -16.18 -1.64
CA GLY A 40 -2.46 -15.16 -2.68
C GLY A 40 -3.90 -14.69 -2.88
N ARG A 41 -4.81 -14.94 -1.92
CA ARG A 41 -6.20 -14.45 -2.00
C ARG A 41 -6.28 -13.05 -1.40
N ILE A 42 -7.03 -12.16 -2.05
CA ILE A 42 -7.28 -10.80 -1.54
C ILE A 42 -8.18 -10.91 -0.30
N VAL A 43 -7.72 -10.40 0.83
CA VAL A 43 -8.50 -10.30 2.07
C VAL A 43 -9.03 -8.87 2.31
N ALA A 44 -8.37 -7.86 1.74
CA ALA A 44 -8.85 -6.48 1.77
C ALA A 44 -8.26 -5.66 0.62
N THR A 45 -8.99 -4.65 0.16
CA THR A 45 -8.45 -3.55 -0.66
C THR A 45 -8.57 -2.27 0.15
N LEU A 46 -7.44 -1.68 0.51
CA LEU A 46 -7.35 -0.50 1.39
C LEU A 46 -7.42 0.81 0.62
N VAL A 47 -6.84 0.84 -0.59
CA VAL A 47 -6.80 2.00 -1.47
C VAL A 47 -7.16 1.58 -2.88
N ARG A 48 -7.98 2.40 -3.55
CA ARG A 48 -8.33 2.25 -4.96
C ARG A 48 -8.79 3.58 -5.54
N LEU A 49 -7.84 4.49 -5.79
CA LEU A 49 -8.14 5.85 -6.23
C LEU A 49 -6.94 6.50 -6.92
N VAL A 50 -7.18 7.64 -7.58
CA VAL A 50 -6.10 8.52 -8.04
C VAL A 50 -5.56 9.30 -6.85
N GLN A 51 -4.32 9.04 -6.46
CA GLN A 51 -3.64 9.74 -5.39
C GLN A 51 -2.76 10.85 -5.99
N ARG A 52 -2.87 12.05 -5.42
CA ARG A 52 -2.02 13.19 -5.78
C ARG A 52 -0.86 13.28 -4.80
N HIS A 53 0.33 13.65 -5.28
CA HIS A 53 1.39 14.12 -4.39
C HIS A 53 0.91 15.43 -3.78
N ALA A 54 0.95 15.54 -2.45
CA ALA A 54 0.66 16.78 -1.74
C ALA A 54 1.85 17.75 -1.82
#